data_AF-A0A2I6R6K2-F1
#
_entry.id   AF-A0A2I6R6K2-F1
#
_cell.length_a   1.000
_cell.length_b   1.000
_cell.length_c   1.000
_cell.angle_alpha   90.00
_cell.angle_beta   90.00
_cell.angle_gamma   90.00
#
_symmetry.space_group_name_H-M   'P 1'
#
loop_
_entity.id
_entity.type
_entity.pdbx_description
1 polymer ?
#
loop_
_entity_poly.entity_id
_entity_poly.type
_entity_poly.pdbx_seq_one_letter_code
_entity_poly.pdbx_strand_id
1 'polypeptide(L)'
;MNKPIFVILQAVLLLAGSTSLRTIKPNVVALEVSDLSSIEVSLHCGEQYKGDQICWEMDGESISETGNHITVMIDGLRGGNFTCHRPNRELLNYTLLLVHPVEFPKGGVLIESSDREFISCTARNYDGQFHCSWKWHQNRNQRSVVYFTAIRNSSLINCTLDTDISGLTCIDQDYCPYSEESRSINLTLFVRNLYRLEEHHKTFLIHDIVKPDKVSITKIQDDVFEWDPPETWSLPCSFFPLSYEVKVVPNNHSCDYKGSRVGKNETNQTNYNVKYKKTYTFCVRAQDPLTKNVWGDWSHYHQRKHWHTSEI
;
A
#
# COMPACT_ATOMS: atom_id res chain seq x y z
N MET A 1 27.77 -67.21 19.52
CA MET A 1 26.38 -67.20 19.02
C MET A 1 25.69 -66.02 19.67
N ASN A 2 25.32 -64.90 19.04
CA ASN A 2 25.13 -64.54 17.64
C ASN A 2 25.66 -63.09 17.41
N LYS A 3 26.29 -62.85 16.26
CA LYS A 3 26.43 -61.52 15.64
C LYS A 3 25.14 -61.23 14.81
N PRO A 4 25.07 -60.18 13.98
CA PRO A 4 24.86 -58.75 14.27
C PRO A 4 23.74 -58.16 13.38
N ILE A 5 23.10 -57.02 13.67
CA ILE A 5 22.49 -56.22 12.57
C ILE A 5 22.67 -54.73 12.85
N PHE A 6 23.54 -54.15 12.03
CA PHE A 6 23.67 -52.73 11.76
C PHE A 6 22.44 -52.29 10.95
N VAL A 7 21.71 -51.25 11.37
CA VAL A 7 20.81 -50.52 10.48
C VAL A 7 21.26 -49.07 10.47
N ILE A 8 22.06 -48.76 9.46
CA ILE A 8 22.26 -47.39 8.97
C ILE A 8 20.95 -47.01 8.29
N LEU A 9 20.25 -46.00 8.79
CA LEU A 9 19.24 -45.29 8.00
C LEU A 9 19.88 -43.97 7.56
N GLN A 10 20.49 -44.00 6.38
CA GLN A 10 20.84 -42.78 5.65
C GLN A 10 19.53 -42.11 5.22
N ALA A 11 19.22 -40.96 5.80
CA ALA A 11 18.23 -40.05 5.25
C ALA A 11 18.86 -39.33 4.05
N VAL A 12 18.77 -39.96 2.86
CA VAL A 12 18.93 -39.24 1.60
C VAL A 12 17.59 -38.59 1.31
N LEU A 13 17.39 -37.37 1.81
CA LEU A 13 16.36 -36.48 1.29
C LEU A 13 16.83 -36.03 -0.10
N LEU A 14 16.36 -36.75 -1.12
CA LEU A 14 16.32 -36.24 -2.48
C LEU A 14 15.48 -34.96 -2.45
N LEU A 15 16.13 -33.82 -2.59
CA LEU A 15 15.51 -32.57 -3.03
C LEU A 15 15.01 -32.79 -4.47
N ALA A 16 13.85 -33.41 -4.61
CA ALA A 16 13.04 -33.18 -5.78
C ALA A 16 12.60 -31.71 -5.67
N GLY A 17 13.18 -30.84 -6.51
CA GLY A 17 12.72 -29.46 -6.67
C GLY A 17 11.27 -29.51 -7.14
N SER A 18 10.34 -29.50 -6.20
CA SER A 18 8.93 -29.34 -6.50
C SER A 18 8.76 -27.96 -7.11
N THR A 19 8.25 -27.90 -8.33
CA THR A 19 7.70 -26.68 -8.90
C THR A 19 6.62 -26.16 -7.94
N SER A 20 6.96 -25.10 -7.21
CA SER A 20 6.15 -24.53 -6.13
C SER A 20 5.06 -23.65 -6.75
N LEU A 21 3.94 -24.26 -7.15
CA LEU A 21 2.73 -23.52 -7.45
C LEU A 21 2.07 -23.10 -6.13
N ARG A 22 2.11 -21.81 -5.82
CA ARG A 22 1.41 -21.24 -4.68
C ARG A 22 0.04 -20.74 -5.11
N THR A 23 -1.01 -21.16 -4.41
CA THR A 23 -2.35 -20.58 -4.62
C THR A 23 -2.44 -19.22 -3.96
N ILE A 24 -2.79 -18.18 -4.71
CA ILE A 24 -2.98 -16.81 -4.19
C ILE A 24 -4.42 -16.59 -3.77
N LYS A 25 -5.36 -16.96 -4.65
CA LYS A 25 -6.80 -16.98 -4.42
C LYS A 25 -7.45 -17.99 -5.38
N PRO A 26 -8.76 -18.29 -5.28
CA PRO A 26 -9.41 -19.22 -6.21
C PRO A 26 -9.09 -18.87 -7.68
N ASN A 27 -8.68 -19.89 -8.44
CA ASN A 27 -8.29 -19.80 -9.86
C ASN A 27 -7.11 -18.87 -10.18
N VAL A 28 -6.33 -18.44 -9.18
CA VAL A 28 -5.10 -17.65 -9.39
C VAL A 28 -3.94 -18.28 -8.64
N VAL A 29 -2.92 -18.69 -9.39
CA VAL A 29 -1.72 -19.34 -8.86
C VAL A 29 -0.48 -18.57 -9.24
N ALA A 30 0.56 -18.67 -8.41
CA ALA A 30 1.86 -18.09 -8.63
C ALA A 30 2.89 -19.21 -8.77
N LEU A 31 3.61 -19.22 -9.90
CA LEU A 31 4.80 -20.03 -10.10
C LEU A 31 6.00 -19.26 -9.57
N GLU A 32 6.65 -19.81 -8.54
CA GLU A 32 7.89 -19.23 -8.00
C GLU A 32 9.09 -19.65 -8.85
N VAL A 33 9.90 -18.66 -9.26
CA VAL A 33 11.03 -18.88 -10.15
C VAL A 33 12.31 -18.22 -9.62
N SER A 34 13.44 -18.94 -9.69
CA SER A 34 14.77 -18.46 -9.28
C SER A 34 15.62 -17.97 -10.45
N ASP A 35 15.28 -18.34 -11.69
CA ASP A 35 15.86 -17.78 -12.91
C ASP A 35 14.79 -17.59 -14.02
N LEU A 36 15.25 -17.19 -15.21
CA LEU A 36 14.41 -17.03 -16.40
C LEU A 36 14.35 -18.31 -17.25
N SER A 37 14.65 -19.48 -16.68
CA SER A 37 14.54 -20.76 -17.39
C SER A 37 13.08 -21.12 -17.66
N SER A 38 12.87 -22.04 -18.60
CA SER A 38 11.54 -22.58 -18.87
C SER A 38 11.22 -23.70 -17.88
N ILE A 39 10.05 -23.63 -17.26
CA ILE A 39 9.63 -24.54 -16.20
C ILE A 39 8.35 -25.28 -16.62
N GLU A 40 8.34 -26.59 -16.38
CA GLU A 40 7.20 -27.46 -16.65
C GLU A 40 6.16 -27.35 -15.53
N VAL A 41 4.92 -27.06 -15.88
CA VAL A 41 3.81 -26.88 -14.94
C VAL A 41 2.63 -27.77 -15.34
N SER A 42 2.17 -28.60 -14.41
CA SER A 42 0.94 -29.37 -14.59
C SER A 42 -0.27 -28.57 -14.12
N LEU A 43 -1.27 -28.47 -14.99
CA LEU A 43 -2.54 -27.82 -14.71
C LEU A 43 -3.68 -28.83 -14.74
N HIS A 44 -4.71 -28.55 -13.95
CA HIS A 44 -5.87 -29.41 -13.78
C HIS A 44 -7.16 -28.60 -13.93
N CYS A 45 -8.11 -29.09 -14.72
CA CYS A 45 -9.37 -28.38 -14.99
C CYS A 45 -10.34 -28.48 -13.78
N GLY A 46 -10.44 -29.65 -13.16
CA GLY A 46 -11.23 -29.87 -11.95
C GLY A 46 -11.62 -31.34 -11.76
N GLU A 47 -11.73 -31.77 -10.50
CA GLU A 47 -12.05 -33.17 -10.16
C GLU A 47 -13.42 -33.60 -10.73
N GLN A 48 -14.35 -32.67 -10.84
CA GLN A 48 -15.70 -32.90 -11.35
C GLN A 48 -15.75 -33.24 -12.85
N TYR A 49 -14.68 -33.00 -13.60
CA TYR A 49 -14.61 -33.24 -15.05
C TYR A 49 -13.73 -34.46 -15.40
N LYS A 50 -13.47 -35.31 -14.41
CA LYS A 50 -12.68 -36.52 -14.61
C LYS A 50 -13.37 -37.47 -15.60
N GLY A 51 -12.69 -37.76 -16.71
CA GLY A 51 -13.21 -38.63 -17.77
C GLY A 51 -13.91 -37.88 -18.90
N ASP A 52 -14.13 -36.57 -18.76
CA ASP A 52 -14.66 -35.74 -19.83
C ASP A 52 -13.59 -35.48 -20.91
N GLN A 53 -14.05 -35.28 -22.14
CA GLN A 53 -13.20 -34.77 -23.22
C GLN A 53 -13.04 -33.25 -23.03
N ILE A 54 -11.82 -32.81 -22.74
CA ILE A 54 -11.53 -31.40 -22.40
C ILE A 54 -10.49 -30.84 -23.36
N CYS A 55 -10.75 -29.64 -23.86
CA CYS A 55 -9.84 -28.84 -24.67
C CYS A 55 -9.35 -27.64 -23.87
N TRP A 56 -8.12 -27.21 -24.11
CA TRP A 56 -7.52 -26.08 -23.38
C TRP A 56 -7.16 -24.93 -24.31
N GLU A 57 -7.22 -23.72 -23.77
CA GLU A 57 -6.73 -22.51 -24.42
C GLU A 57 -5.83 -21.74 -23.45
N MET A 58 -4.74 -21.16 -23.97
CA MET A 58 -3.89 -20.20 -23.28
C MET A 58 -4.10 -18.84 -23.94
N ASP A 59 -4.60 -17.87 -23.20
CA ASP A 59 -4.85 -16.50 -23.70
C ASP A 59 -5.73 -16.45 -24.95
N GLY A 60 -6.61 -17.44 -25.12
CA GLY A 60 -7.51 -17.61 -26.26
C GLY A 60 -6.91 -18.39 -27.45
N GLU A 61 -5.66 -18.84 -27.35
CA GLU A 61 -5.02 -19.70 -28.34
C GLU A 61 -5.12 -21.18 -27.92
N SER A 62 -5.55 -22.05 -28.83
CA SER A 62 -5.75 -23.47 -28.53
C SER A 62 -4.44 -24.20 -28.24
N ILE A 63 -4.46 -25.03 -27.20
CA ILE A 63 -3.38 -25.94 -26.83
C ILE A 63 -3.68 -27.31 -27.47
N SER A 64 -2.65 -27.97 -28.01
CA SER A 64 -2.79 -29.29 -28.66
C SER A 64 -3.09 -30.42 -27.68
N GLU A 65 -2.62 -30.30 -26.44
CA GLU A 65 -2.91 -31.25 -25.36
C GLU A 65 -4.38 -31.18 -24.93
N THR A 66 -4.93 -32.34 -24.61
CA THR A 66 -6.34 -32.50 -24.22
C THR A 66 -6.46 -33.39 -22.99
N GLY A 67 -7.61 -33.33 -22.34
CA GLY A 67 -7.89 -34.07 -21.12
C GLY A 67 -7.89 -33.18 -19.88
N ASN A 68 -8.20 -33.81 -18.75
CA ASN A 68 -8.41 -33.09 -17.49
C ASN A 68 -7.12 -32.52 -16.89
N HIS A 69 -5.97 -33.10 -17.24
CA HIS A 69 -4.66 -32.59 -16.90
C HIS A 69 -3.88 -32.28 -18.17
N ILE A 70 -3.16 -31.17 -18.16
CA ILE A 70 -2.19 -30.82 -19.20
C ILE A 70 -0.87 -30.44 -18.55
N THR A 71 0.19 -30.48 -19.33
CA THR A 71 1.50 -30.03 -18.87
C THR A 71 2.04 -28.99 -19.83
N VAL A 72 2.32 -27.79 -19.31
CA VAL A 72 2.72 -26.64 -20.12
C VAL A 72 4.10 -26.14 -19.71
N MET A 73 4.87 -25.70 -20.69
CA MET A 73 6.16 -25.03 -20.46
C MET A 73 5.93 -23.53 -20.28
N ILE A 74 6.28 -23.01 -19.10
CA ILE A 74 6.23 -21.58 -18.79
C ILE A 74 7.63 -21.00 -18.97
N ASP A 75 7.78 -20.08 -19.92
CA ASP A 75 9.07 -19.51 -20.29
C ASP A 75 9.35 -18.19 -19.56
N GLY A 76 10.33 -18.19 -18.65
CA GLY A 76 10.71 -17.02 -17.86
C GLY A 76 9.53 -16.42 -17.10
N LEU A 77 9.17 -15.16 -17.38
CA LEU A 77 8.07 -14.45 -16.71
C LEU A 77 6.73 -14.51 -17.48
N ARG A 78 6.60 -15.41 -18.45
CA ARG A 78 5.46 -15.50 -19.37
C ARG A 78 4.46 -16.54 -18.88
N GLY A 79 3.73 -16.18 -17.82
CA GLY A 79 2.54 -16.92 -17.40
C GLY A 79 1.39 -16.80 -18.43
N GLY A 80 0.17 -17.11 -18.00
CA GLY A 80 -0.98 -17.12 -18.90
C GLY A 80 -2.32 -17.29 -18.20
N ASN A 81 -3.39 -16.97 -18.90
CA ASN A 81 -4.75 -17.36 -18.53
C ASN A 81 -5.12 -18.65 -19.25
N PHE A 82 -5.14 -19.75 -18.50
CA PHE A 82 -5.47 -21.07 -19.00
C PHE A 82 -6.95 -21.33 -18.77
N THR A 83 -7.67 -21.65 -19.84
CA THR A 83 -9.11 -21.98 -19.76
C THR A 83 -9.33 -23.38 -20.30
N CYS A 84 -10.19 -24.14 -19.63
CA CYS A 84 -10.58 -25.46 -20.09
C CYS A 84 -12.05 -25.47 -20.51
N HIS A 85 -12.32 -26.18 -21.59
CA HIS A 85 -13.60 -26.17 -22.28
C HIS A 85 -14.04 -27.57 -22.67
N ARG A 86 -15.35 -27.77 -22.84
CA ARG A 86 -15.89 -28.93 -23.56
C ARG A 86 -15.65 -28.80 -25.07
N PRO A 87 -15.82 -29.89 -25.86
CA PRO A 87 -15.62 -29.84 -27.31
C PRO A 87 -16.58 -28.88 -28.04
N ASN A 88 -17.72 -28.56 -27.42
CA ASN A 88 -18.69 -27.58 -27.90
C ASN A 88 -18.32 -26.12 -27.57
N ARG A 89 -17.12 -25.85 -27.02
CA ARG A 89 -16.61 -24.54 -26.57
C ARG A 89 -17.28 -23.95 -25.34
N GLU A 90 -17.95 -24.78 -24.53
CA GLU A 90 -18.45 -24.36 -23.23
C GLU A 90 -17.30 -24.29 -22.22
N LEU A 91 -17.13 -23.12 -21.59
CA LEU A 91 -16.13 -22.88 -20.55
C LEU A 91 -16.46 -23.68 -19.27
N LEU A 92 -15.50 -24.49 -18.82
CA LEU A 92 -15.63 -25.34 -17.62
C LEU A 92 -14.98 -24.72 -16.39
N ASN A 93 -13.75 -24.22 -16.55
CA ASN A 93 -12.97 -23.57 -15.49
C ASN A 93 -11.81 -22.76 -16.10
N TYR A 94 -11.10 -22.02 -15.26
CA TYR A 94 -9.90 -21.28 -15.64
C TYR A 94 -8.86 -21.25 -14.51
N THR A 95 -7.60 -21.07 -14.89
CA THR A 95 -6.47 -20.85 -13.99
C THR A 95 -5.62 -19.71 -14.56
N LEU A 96 -5.57 -18.59 -13.83
CA LEU A 96 -4.62 -17.52 -14.10
C LEU A 96 -3.29 -17.87 -13.44
N LEU A 97 -2.30 -18.25 -14.25
CA LEU A 97 -0.95 -18.53 -13.80
C LEU A 97 -0.10 -17.26 -13.91
N LEU A 98 0.34 -16.77 -12.76
CA LEU A 98 1.28 -15.67 -12.64
C LEU A 98 2.67 -16.21 -12.30
N VAL A 99 3.71 -15.45 -12.59
CA VAL A 99 5.11 -15.81 -12.30
C VAL A 99 5.68 -14.85 -11.28
N HIS A 100 6.16 -15.38 -10.16
CA HIS A 100 6.75 -14.63 -9.06
C HIS A 100 8.27 -14.86 -9.02
N PRO A 101 9.09 -13.86 -9.40
CA PRO A 101 10.55 -13.99 -9.37
C PRO A 101 11.07 -13.80 -7.94
N VAL A 102 11.66 -14.85 -7.37
CA VAL A 102 12.16 -14.85 -5.99
C VAL A 102 13.53 -14.19 -5.86
N GLU A 103 14.43 -14.44 -6.81
CA GLU A 103 15.85 -14.06 -6.68
C GLU A 103 16.28 -12.88 -7.57
N PHE A 104 15.54 -12.57 -8.64
CA PHE A 104 15.91 -11.54 -9.62
C PHE A 104 14.80 -10.47 -9.75
N PRO A 105 14.69 -9.55 -8.78
CA PRO A 105 13.60 -8.58 -8.72
C PRO A 105 13.69 -7.47 -9.79
N LYS A 106 14.64 -7.53 -10.75
CA LYS A 106 14.81 -6.47 -11.76
C LYS A 106 13.50 -6.22 -12.52
N GLY A 107 13.16 -4.93 -12.67
CA GLY A 107 11.98 -4.50 -13.41
C GLY A 107 10.69 -4.48 -12.60
N GLY A 108 10.71 -3.82 -11.43
CA GLY A 108 9.57 -3.59 -10.53
C GLY A 108 8.25 -3.22 -11.24
N VAL A 109 7.15 -3.68 -10.69
CA VAL A 109 5.78 -3.25 -11.02
C VAL A 109 5.47 -1.93 -10.29
N LEU A 110 5.90 -1.83 -9.03
CA LEU A 110 5.82 -0.62 -8.22
C LEU A 110 7.15 0.14 -8.20
N ILE A 111 7.10 1.44 -7.89
CA ILE A 111 8.27 2.31 -7.66
C ILE A 111 8.37 2.58 -6.16
N GLU A 112 9.58 2.45 -5.62
CA GLU A 112 9.91 2.86 -4.26
C GLU A 112 9.75 4.38 -4.07
N SER A 113 9.20 4.77 -2.93
CA SER A 113 9.19 6.15 -2.46
C SER A 113 10.61 6.61 -2.08
N SER A 114 10.75 7.90 -1.76
CA SER A 114 12.01 8.45 -1.22
C SER A 114 12.48 7.74 0.05
N ASP A 115 11.53 7.17 0.80
CA ASP A 115 11.77 6.49 2.08
C ASP A 115 12.06 5.00 1.89
N ARG A 116 12.28 4.56 0.64
CA ARG A 116 12.51 3.15 0.26
C ARG A 116 11.35 2.23 0.62
N GLU A 117 10.13 2.75 0.53
CA GLU A 117 8.92 1.98 0.74
C GLU A 117 8.08 1.95 -0.54
N PHE A 118 7.53 0.78 -0.89
CA PHE A 118 6.61 0.65 -2.02
C PHE A 118 5.17 1.07 -1.69
N ILE A 119 4.78 0.91 -0.42
CA ILE A 119 3.44 1.21 0.09
C ILE A 119 3.56 2.26 1.19
N SER A 120 2.84 3.36 1.04
CA SER A 120 2.73 4.42 2.04
C SER A 120 1.33 4.45 2.63
N CYS A 121 1.22 4.41 3.96
CA CYS A 121 -0.06 4.43 4.66
C CYS A 121 -0.19 5.69 5.52
N THR A 122 -1.41 6.22 5.62
CA THR A 122 -1.74 7.40 6.42
C THR A 122 -3.11 7.24 7.07
N ALA A 123 -3.27 7.75 8.28
CA ALA A 123 -4.55 7.87 8.97
C ALA A 123 -4.75 9.35 9.33
N ARG A 124 -5.98 9.87 9.18
CA ARG A 124 -6.25 11.30 9.45
C ARG A 124 -6.48 11.59 10.93
N ASN A 125 -6.80 10.54 11.68
CA ASN A 125 -7.17 10.55 13.09
C ASN A 125 -7.00 9.11 13.65
N TYR A 126 -7.58 8.85 14.82
CA TYR A 126 -7.58 7.55 15.48
C TYR A 126 -8.92 6.81 15.38
N ASP A 127 -9.73 7.00 14.35
CA ASP A 127 -11.06 6.35 14.23
C ASP A 127 -11.01 4.91 13.69
N GLY A 128 -9.82 4.40 13.36
CA GLY A 128 -9.63 3.08 12.76
C GLY A 128 -9.60 3.08 11.24
N GLN A 129 -9.90 4.21 10.59
CA GLN A 129 -9.81 4.38 9.14
C GLN A 129 -8.40 4.80 8.73
N PHE A 130 -7.86 4.12 7.72
CA PHE A 130 -6.56 4.45 7.13
C PHE A 130 -6.57 4.23 5.62
N HIS A 131 -5.67 4.93 4.94
CA HIS A 131 -5.49 4.85 3.51
C HIS A 131 -4.05 4.48 3.19
N CYS A 132 -3.85 3.45 2.37
CA CYS A 132 -2.55 3.04 1.86
C CYS A 132 -2.49 3.23 0.35
N SER A 133 -1.39 3.78 -0.14
CA SER A 133 -1.17 4.08 -1.56
C SER A 133 0.18 3.58 -2.03
N TRP A 134 0.30 3.36 -3.34
CA TRP A 134 1.53 2.98 -4.00
C TRP A 134 1.67 3.70 -5.35
N LYS A 135 2.89 3.69 -5.89
CA LYS A 135 3.16 4.28 -7.21
C LYS A 135 3.50 3.19 -8.21
N TRP A 136 2.72 3.14 -9.29
CA TRP A 136 2.99 2.26 -10.41
C TRP A 136 4.20 2.72 -11.22
N HIS A 137 4.98 1.75 -11.70
CA HIS A 137 6.05 2.05 -12.65
C HIS A 137 5.47 2.53 -14.00
N GLN A 138 5.97 3.66 -14.51
CA GLN A 138 5.39 4.35 -15.66
C GLN A 138 5.32 3.50 -16.93
N ASN A 139 6.31 2.62 -17.14
CA ASN A 139 6.36 1.70 -18.28
C ASN A 139 5.51 0.42 -18.12
N ARG A 140 4.71 0.30 -17.06
CA ARG A 140 3.88 -0.88 -16.75
C ARG A 140 2.42 -0.58 -17.03
N ASN A 141 2.03 -0.79 -18.28
CA ASN A 141 0.71 -0.41 -18.80
C ASN A 141 -0.37 -1.46 -18.56
N GLN A 142 0.00 -2.74 -18.47
CA GLN A 142 -0.93 -3.85 -18.24
C GLN A 142 -0.90 -4.27 -16.78
N ARG A 143 -1.13 -3.29 -15.92
CA ARG A 143 -1.04 -3.40 -14.46
C ARG A 143 -2.38 -3.70 -13.82
N SER A 144 -2.37 -4.47 -12.73
CA SER A 144 -3.58 -4.84 -12.00
C SER A 144 -3.25 -5.25 -10.56
N VAL A 145 -4.19 -5.00 -9.65
CA VAL A 145 -4.16 -5.58 -8.30
C VAL A 145 -4.78 -6.97 -8.36
N VAL A 146 -4.02 -7.98 -7.97
CA VAL A 146 -4.42 -9.39 -8.01
C VAL A 146 -5.20 -9.75 -6.76
N TYR A 147 -4.66 -9.39 -5.60
CA TYR A 147 -5.20 -9.70 -4.29
C TYR A 147 -4.63 -8.72 -3.26
N PHE A 148 -5.37 -8.46 -2.20
CA PHE A 148 -4.87 -7.72 -1.05
C PHE A 148 -5.57 -8.22 0.22
N THR A 149 -4.90 -8.08 1.35
CA THR A 149 -5.47 -8.38 2.66
C THR A 149 -4.82 -7.51 3.71
N ALA A 150 -5.61 -6.99 4.65
CA ALA A 150 -5.12 -6.32 5.84
C ALA A 150 -5.62 -7.08 7.06
N ILE A 151 -4.72 -7.45 7.97
CA ILE A 151 -5.04 -8.32 9.11
C ILE A 151 -4.47 -7.70 10.38
N ARG A 152 -5.28 -7.69 11.44
CA ARG A 152 -4.85 -7.38 12.81
C ARG A 152 -5.38 -8.46 13.74
N ASN A 153 -4.52 -9.04 14.57
CA ASN A 153 -4.90 -10.10 15.51
C ASN A 153 -5.66 -11.29 14.87
N SER A 154 -5.27 -11.69 13.66
CA SER A 154 -5.96 -12.71 12.85
C SER A 154 -7.37 -12.33 12.37
N SER A 155 -7.85 -11.13 12.67
CA SER A 155 -9.09 -10.56 12.11
C SER A 155 -8.80 -9.83 10.80
N LEU A 156 -9.64 -10.07 9.81
CA LEU A 156 -9.59 -9.38 8.53
C LEU A 156 -10.13 -7.95 8.69
N ILE A 157 -9.40 -6.97 8.18
CA ILE A 157 -9.83 -5.58 8.11
C ILE A 157 -10.52 -5.35 6.77
N ASN A 158 -11.68 -4.68 6.81
CA ASN A 158 -12.43 -4.34 5.62
C ASN A 158 -11.70 -3.25 4.83
N CYS A 159 -11.33 -3.55 3.59
CA CYS A 159 -10.62 -2.63 2.71
C CYS A 159 -11.27 -2.59 1.33
N THR A 160 -11.34 -1.39 0.76
CA THR A 160 -11.85 -1.13 -0.59
C THR A 160 -10.73 -0.61 -1.47
N LEU A 161 -10.57 -1.18 -2.66
CA LEU A 161 -9.61 -0.72 -3.65
C LEU A 161 -10.11 0.59 -4.29
N ASP A 162 -9.21 1.55 -4.44
CA ASP A 162 -9.52 2.83 -5.09
C ASP A 162 -9.79 2.64 -6.59
N THR A 163 -10.56 3.56 -7.17
CA THR A 163 -10.98 3.50 -8.58
C THR A 163 -9.80 3.54 -9.56
N ASP A 164 -8.71 4.19 -9.18
CA ASP A 164 -7.49 4.32 -9.99
C ASP A 164 -6.47 3.21 -9.75
N ILE A 165 -6.86 2.17 -8.98
CA ILE A 165 -6.06 1.02 -8.57
C ILE A 165 -4.73 1.39 -7.91
N SER A 166 -4.56 2.60 -7.37
CA SER A 166 -3.28 3.08 -6.82
C SER A 166 -3.28 3.18 -5.29
N GLY A 167 -4.39 2.78 -4.66
CA GLY A 167 -4.51 2.75 -3.22
C GLY A 167 -5.67 1.92 -2.74
N LEU A 168 -5.75 1.79 -1.42
CA LEU A 168 -6.80 1.10 -0.69
C LEU A 168 -7.21 1.91 0.53
N THR A 169 -8.49 1.96 0.79
CA THR A 169 -9.08 2.57 1.98
C THR A 169 -9.61 1.48 2.87
N CYS A 170 -9.15 1.43 4.11
CA CYS A 170 -9.50 0.40 5.09
C CYS A 170 -10.17 1.00 6.31
N ILE A 171 -11.04 0.22 6.94
CA ILE A 171 -11.69 0.56 8.21
C ILE A 171 -11.57 -0.64 9.14
N ASP A 172 -10.83 -0.46 10.23
CA ASP A 172 -10.82 -1.44 11.32
C ASP A 172 -11.94 -1.13 12.31
N GLN A 173 -13.01 -1.91 12.24
CA GLN A 173 -14.24 -1.69 13.00
C GLN A 173 -14.07 -1.98 14.50
N ASP A 174 -13.10 -2.82 14.87
CA ASP A 174 -12.86 -3.22 16.25
C ASP A 174 -11.79 -2.35 16.93
N TYR A 175 -11.27 -1.33 16.22
CA TYR A 175 -10.25 -0.44 16.73
C TYR A 175 -10.79 0.46 17.84
N CYS A 176 -10.07 0.51 18.97
CA CYS A 176 -10.37 1.41 20.08
C CYS A 176 -9.36 2.57 20.11
N PRO A 177 -9.79 3.81 19.82
CA PRO A 177 -8.91 5.00 19.80
C PRO A 177 -8.24 5.31 21.14
N TYR A 178 -8.82 4.82 22.25
CA TYR A 178 -8.41 5.14 23.62
C TYR A 178 -7.50 4.07 24.24
N SER A 179 -7.30 2.95 23.56
CA SER A 179 -6.44 1.87 24.03
C SER A 179 -5.06 1.94 23.39
N GLU A 180 -4.05 1.53 24.12
CA GLU A 180 -2.71 1.34 23.57
C GLU A 180 -2.71 0.24 22.49
N GLU A 181 -2.11 0.54 21.34
CA GLU A 181 -1.99 -0.42 20.24
C GLU A 181 -0.90 -1.44 20.54
N SER A 182 -1.32 -2.65 20.94
CA SER A 182 -0.39 -3.75 21.22
C SER A 182 -0.01 -4.57 19.98
N ARG A 183 -0.76 -4.44 18.87
CA ARG A 183 -0.64 -5.30 17.69
C ARG A 183 -0.68 -4.48 16.40
N SER A 184 0.31 -4.70 15.56
CA SER A 184 0.40 -4.07 14.25
C SER A 184 -0.62 -4.63 13.26
N ILE A 185 -1.02 -3.79 12.32
CA ILE A 185 -1.73 -4.18 11.11
C ILE A 185 -0.71 -4.71 10.12
N ASN A 186 -0.99 -5.86 9.51
CA ASN A 186 -0.21 -6.43 8.42
C ASN A 186 -1.00 -6.33 7.13
N LEU A 187 -0.53 -5.49 6.21
CA LEU A 187 -1.04 -5.37 4.86
C LEU A 187 -0.19 -6.21 3.91
N THR A 188 -0.83 -7.09 3.14
CA THR A 188 -0.22 -7.80 2.02
C THR A 188 -0.90 -7.40 0.73
N LEU A 189 -0.11 -7.05 -0.29
CA LEU A 189 -0.57 -6.57 -1.58
C LEU A 189 0.10 -7.40 -2.69
N PHE A 190 -0.72 -7.99 -3.55
CA PHE A 190 -0.29 -8.66 -4.76
C PHE A 190 -0.66 -7.83 -5.97
N VAL A 191 0.36 -7.39 -6.71
CA VAL A 191 0.17 -6.66 -7.97
C VAL A 191 0.82 -7.41 -9.11
N ARG A 192 0.35 -7.14 -10.33
CA ARG A 192 0.97 -7.71 -11.53
C ARG A 192 1.13 -6.66 -12.62
N ASN A 193 2.10 -6.91 -13.49
CA ASN A 193 2.12 -6.36 -14.84
C ASN A 193 2.24 -7.52 -15.83
N LEU A 194 1.28 -7.65 -16.76
CA LEU A 194 1.10 -8.88 -17.55
C LEU A 194 0.90 -10.08 -16.62
N TYR A 195 1.80 -11.06 -16.67
CA TYR A 195 1.80 -12.25 -15.82
C TYR A 195 2.90 -12.24 -14.75
N ARG A 196 3.76 -11.22 -14.73
CA ARG A 196 4.72 -11.04 -13.64
C ARG A 196 3.99 -10.56 -12.40
N LEU A 197 4.10 -11.32 -11.31
CA LEU A 197 3.56 -11.01 -10.00
C LEU A 197 4.63 -10.36 -9.12
N GLU A 198 4.19 -9.43 -8.27
CA GLU A 198 4.96 -8.91 -7.15
C GLU A 198 4.11 -8.93 -5.89
N GLU A 199 4.72 -9.37 -4.81
CA GLU A 199 4.15 -9.39 -3.46
C GLU A 199 4.84 -8.31 -2.61
N HIS A 200 4.04 -7.48 -1.97
CA HIS A 200 4.50 -6.38 -1.12
C HIS A 200 3.83 -6.49 0.25
N HIS A 201 4.60 -6.21 1.30
CA HIS A 201 4.11 -6.23 2.68
C HIS A 201 4.37 -4.89 3.35
N LYS A 202 3.43 -4.47 4.21
CA LYS A 202 3.59 -3.28 5.04
C LYS A 202 2.98 -3.55 6.42
N THR A 203 3.78 -3.35 7.45
CA THR A 203 3.38 -3.50 8.85
C THR A 203 3.47 -2.16 9.56
N PHE A 204 2.42 -1.78 10.29
CA PHE A 204 2.34 -0.49 10.97
C PHE A 204 1.31 -0.51 12.11
N LEU A 205 1.40 0.47 13.00
CA LEU A 205 0.37 0.81 13.98
C LEU A 205 -0.35 2.08 13.49
N ILE A 206 -1.60 2.31 13.90
CA ILE A 206 -2.33 3.52 13.46
C ILE A 206 -1.61 4.76 13.97
N HIS A 207 -1.19 4.80 15.24
CA HIS A 207 -0.45 5.93 15.81
C HIS A 207 0.88 6.26 15.07
N ASP A 208 1.44 5.31 14.31
CA ASP A 208 2.65 5.55 13.51
C ASP A 208 2.37 6.30 12.20
N ILE A 209 1.16 6.16 11.69
CA ILE A 209 0.75 6.69 10.38
C ILE A 209 -0.22 7.87 10.48
N VAL A 210 -0.55 8.30 11.71
CA VAL A 210 -1.45 9.44 11.92
C VAL A 210 -0.83 10.73 11.42
N LYS A 211 -1.53 11.38 10.50
CA LYS A 211 -1.22 12.66 9.88
C LYS A 211 -2.48 13.53 9.95
N PRO A 212 -2.54 14.53 10.86
CA PRO A 212 -3.68 15.42 10.94
C PRO A 212 -3.94 16.15 9.61
N ASP A 213 -5.21 16.42 9.33
CA ASP A 213 -5.62 17.26 8.20
C ASP A 213 -5.19 18.72 8.40
N LYS A 214 -5.46 19.56 7.39
CA LYS A 214 -5.19 21.00 7.44
C LYS A 214 -6.06 21.68 8.50
N VAL A 215 -5.48 22.68 9.16
CA VAL A 215 -6.17 23.52 10.14
C VAL A 215 -6.89 24.67 9.44
N SER A 216 -7.98 25.14 10.04
CA SER A 216 -8.74 26.27 9.53
C SER A 216 -8.21 27.56 10.14
N ILE A 217 -7.59 28.44 9.33
CA ILE A 217 -6.99 29.70 9.81
C ILE A 217 -8.03 30.82 9.77
N THR A 218 -8.21 31.49 10.90
CA THR A 218 -9.04 32.69 11.05
C THR A 218 -8.17 33.87 11.42
N LYS A 219 -8.28 34.97 10.67
CA LYS A 219 -7.63 36.23 11.02
C LYS A 219 -8.56 37.03 11.93
N ILE A 220 -8.13 37.25 13.17
CA ILE A 220 -8.92 37.97 14.17
C ILE A 220 -8.69 39.48 14.05
N GLN A 221 -7.43 39.91 14.02
CA GLN A 221 -7.00 41.31 13.89
C GLN A 221 -5.67 41.35 13.13
N ASP A 222 -5.40 42.41 12.36
CA ASP A 222 -4.15 42.68 11.63
C ASP A 222 -3.14 41.53 11.48
N ASP A 223 -2.26 41.36 12.47
CA ASP A 223 -1.18 40.37 12.50
C ASP A 223 -1.41 39.25 13.55
N VAL A 224 -2.64 39.09 14.04
CA VAL A 224 -3.08 38.05 15.00
C VAL A 224 -3.97 37.03 14.31
N PHE A 225 -3.52 35.78 14.33
CA PHE A 225 -4.20 34.63 13.73
C PHE A 225 -4.62 33.64 14.80
N GLU A 226 -5.78 33.05 14.59
CA GLU A 226 -6.26 31.88 15.31
C GLU A 226 -6.50 30.74 14.33
N TRP A 227 -6.51 29.52 14.81
CA TRP A 227 -6.86 28.37 14.00
C TRP A 227 -7.57 27.30 14.82
N ASP A 228 -8.50 26.62 14.15
CA ASP A 228 -9.20 25.49 14.73
C ASP A 228 -8.52 24.18 14.35
N PRO A 229 -8.50 23.17 15.26
CA PRO A 229 -8.16 21.80 14.90
C PRO A 229 -8.99 21.33 13.69
N PRO A 230 -8.47 20.41 12.88
CA PRO A 230 -9.26 19.84 11.78
C PRO A 230 -10.52 19.17 12.32
N GLU A 231 -11.67 19.37 11.65
CA GLU A 231 -12.95 18.75 12.05
C GLU A 231 -12.89 17.21 12.04
N THR A 232 -11.98 16.65 11.25
CA THR A 232 -11.73 15.21 11.13
C THR A 232 -10.89 14.66 12.28
N TRP A 233 -10.27 15.50 13.12
CA TRP A 233 -9.39 15.04 14.19
C TRP A 233 -10.16 14.36 15.32
N SER A 234 -9.51 13.41 15.99
CA SER A 234 -10.11 12.67 17.10
C SER A 234 -10.51 13.59 18.27
N LEU A 235 -11.63 13.26 18.89
CA LEU A 235 -12.18 13.95 20.05
C LEU A 235 -12.25 13.02 21.26
N PRO A 236 -12.17 13.56 22.50
CA PRO A 236 -12.00 14.98 22.84
C PRO A 236 -10.55 15.47 22.66
N CYS A 237 -10.36 16.76 22.34
CA CYS A 237 -9.02 17.35 22.16
C CYS A 237 -8.15 17.31 23.44
N SER A 238 -8.75 17.13 24.62
CA SER A 238 -8.02 16.92 25.87
C SER A 238 -7.31 15.57 25.91
N PHE A 239 -7.83 14.57 25.19
CA PHE A 239 -7.24 13.24 25.08
C PHE A 239 -6.38 13.11 23.83
N PHE A 240 -6.80 13.70 22.71
CA PHE A 240 -6.06 13.77 21.46
C PHE A 240 -5.54 15.19 21.22
N PRO A 241 -4.52 15.65 21.97
CA PRO A 241 -3.97 16.98 21.79
C PRO A 241 -3.30 17.12 20.42
N LEU A 242 -3.20 18.35 19.94
CA LEU A 242 -2.37 18.71 18.78
C LEU A 242 -1.31 19.72 19.21
N SER A 243 -0.12 19.58 18.65
CA SER A 243 0.87 20.66 18.58
C SER A 243 0.90 21.25 17.18
N TYR A 244 1.34 22.50 17.08
CA TYR A 244 1.34 23.26 15.86
C TYR A 244 2.72 23.78 15.55
N GLU A 245 3.09 23.74 14.28
CA GLU A 245 4.25 24.45 13.76
C GLU A 245 3.76 25.67 13.00
N VAL A 246 4.22 26.83 13.43
CA VAL A 246 3.95 28.12 12.81
C VAL A 246 5.18 28.60 12.07
N LYS A 247 4.96 29.12 10.87
CA LYS A 247 6.00 29.62 10.01
C LYS A 247 5.55 30.88 9.28
N VAL A 248 6.41 31.88 9.25
CA VAL A 248 6.18 33.12 8.50
C VAL A 248 7.22 33.21 7.40
N VAL A 249 6.76 33.22 6.14
CA VAL A 249 7.63 33.33 4.97
C VAL A 249 7.41 34.66 4.24
N PRO A 250 8.44 35.22 3.57
CA PRO A 250 8.25 36.39 2.73
C PRO A 250 7.16 36.19 1.69
N ASN A 251 6.54 37.29 1.26
CA ASN A 251 5.57 37.26 0.17
C ASN A 251 6.15 36.55 -1.08
N ASN A 252 5.28 35.92 -1.87
CA ASN A 252 5.60 35.10 -3.06
C ASN A 252 6.38 33.79 -2.80
N HIS A 253 6.52 33.35 -1.54
CA HIS A 253 7.08 32.04 -1.23
C HIS A 253 6.02 31.09 -0.65
N SER A 254 6.16 29.79 -0.94
CA SER A 254 5.32 28.75 -0.34
C SER A 254 5.79 28.43 1.09
N CYS A 255 4.94 27.74 1.83
CA CYS A 255 5.26 27.28 3.18
C CYS A 255 6.44 26.28 3.23
N ASP A 256 6.88 25.73 2.09
CA ASP A 256 8.04 24.85 2.01
C ASP A 256 9.38 25.60 1.93
N TYR A 257 9.36 26.92 1.77
CA TYR A 257 10.57 27.74 1.62
C TYR A 257 11.50 27.66 2.85
N LYS A 258 12.78 27.33 2.65
CA LYS A 258 13.79 27.14 3.73
C LYS A 258 14.88 28.22 3.73
N GLY A 259 14.49 29.50 3.69
CA GLY A 259 15.44 30.62 3.77
C GLY A 259 15.86 30.99 5.19
N SER A 260 16.99 31.66 5.35
CA SER A 260 17.53 32.11 6.65
C SER A 260 16.66 33.14 7.39
N ARG A 261 15.68 33.75 6.70
CA ARG A 261 14.75 34.74 7.28
C ARG A 261 13.41 34.13 7.74
N VAL A 262 13.30 32.82 7.73
CA VAL A 262 12.10 32.09 8.13
C VAL A 262 12.17 31.80 9.63
N GLY A 263 11.30 32.44 10.41
CA GLY A 263 11.04 32.00 11.78
C GLY A 263 10.14 30.78 11.76
N LYS A 264 10.57 29.69 12.39
CA LYS A 264 9.77 28.50 12.69
C LYS A 264 9.59 28.42 14.20
N ASN A 265 8.35 28.36 14.66
CA ASN A 265 8.01 28.22 16.09
C ASN A 265 7.02 27.07 16.27
N GLU A 266 7.25 26.25 17.29
CA GLU A 266 6.31 25.19 17.69
C GLU A 266 5.53 25.67 18.92
N THR A 267 4.22 25.43 18.93
CA THR A 267 3.31 25.87 20.00
C THR A 267 2.17 24.88 20.17
N ASN A 268 1.63 24.80 21.39
CA ASN A 268 0.40 24.04 21.68
C ASN A 268 -0.83 24.97 21.74
N GLN A 269 -0.63 26.27 21.52
CA GLN A 269 -1.71 27.25 21.45
C GLN A 269 -2.32 27.27 20.06
N THR A 270 -3.58 27.68 19.96
CA THR A 270 -4.33 27.85 18.71
C THR A 270 -4.34 29.29 18.20
N ASN A 271 -3.41 30.11 18.70
CA ASN A 271 -3.28 31.50 18.28
C ASN A 271 -1.81 31.91 18.15
N TYR A 272 -1.56 32.94 17.32
CA TYR A 272 -0.23 33.47 17.12
C TYR A 272 -0.25 34.94 16.67
N ASN A 273 0.60 35.75 17.29
CA ASN A 273 0.83 37.14 16.90
C ASN A 273 2.13 37.27 16.10
N VAL A 274 2.00 37.66 14.84
CA VAL A 274 3.10 37.82 13.89
C VAL A 274 3.75 39.20 14.04
N LYS A 275 4.97 39.21 14.56
CA LYS A 275 5.79 40.44 14.64
C LYS A 275 6.55 40.72 13.34
N TYR A 276 5.85 40.81 12.21
CA TYR A 276 6.46 41.01 10.87
C TYR A 276 5.99 42.30 10.19
N LYS A 277 6.95 43.11 9.71
CA LYS A 277 6.63 44.47 9.21
C LYS A 277 6.23 44.55 7.75
N LYS A 278 6.52 43.53 6.93
CA LYS A 278 6.25 43.52 5.48
C LYS A 278 5.03 42.65 5.15
N THR A 279 4.71 42.48 3.87
CA THR A 279 3.78 41.43 3.43
C THR A 279 4.43 40.05 3.60
N TYR A 280 3.62 39.06 3.96
CA TYR A 280 4.09 37.70 4.27
C TYR A 280 3.00 36.67 4.01
N THR A 281 3.42 35.41 3.93
CA THR A 281 2.51 34.27 4.03
C THR A 281 2.66 33.66 5.41
N PHE A 282 1.55 33.60 6.15
CA PHE A 282 1.44 32.89 7.41
C PHE A 282 1.14 31.42 7.11
N CYS A 283 1.86 30.52 7.74
CA CYS A 283 1.72 29.08 7.55
C CYS A 283 1.59 28.39 8.90
N VAL A 284 0.66 27.44 9.00
CA VAL A 284 0.49 26.60 10.18
C VAL A 284 0.16 25.17 9.76
N ARG A 285 0.67 24.19 10.51
CA ARG A 285 0.36 22.77 10.37
C ARG A 285 0.31 22.11 11.73
N ALA A 286 -0.41 21.00 11.83
CA ALA A 286 -0.61 20.27 13.07
C ALA A 286 0.17 18.94 13.09
N GLN A 287 0.46 18.45 14.28
CA GLN A 287 1.03 17.12 14.52
C GLN A 287 0.52 16.59 15.87
N ASP A 288 0.45 15.27 16.00
CA ASP A 288 0.26 14.63 17.29
C ASP A 288 1.52 14.80 18.17
N PRO A 289 1.45 15.48 19.31
CA PRO A 289 2.61 15.76 20.15
C PRO A 289 3.12 14.55 20.94
N LEU A 290 2.34 13.48 21.04
CA LEU A 290 2.70 12.25 21.75
C LEU A 290 3.55 11.35 20.87
N THR A 291 3.17 11.20 19.60
CA THR A 291 3.89 10.34 18.65
C THR A 291 5.00 11.10 17.93
N LYS A 292 4.78 12.38 17.59
CA LYS A 292 5.70 13.24 16.84
C LYS A 292 6.19 12.65 15.51
N ASN A 293 5.42 11.73 14.93
CA ASN A 293 5.80 11.01 13.73
C ASN A 293 5.67 11.87 12.46
N VAL A 294 4.44 12.29 12.13
CA VAL A 294 4.15 12.95 10.85
C VAL A 294 3.51 14.32 11.08
N TRP A 295 3.98 15.33 10.36
CA TRP A 295 3.32 16.63 10.29
C TRP A 295 2.23 16.62 9.23
N GLY A 296 1.09 17.23 9.55
CA GLY A 296 0.05 17.56 8.60
C GLY A 296 0.53 18.51 7.51
N ASP A 297 -0.29 18.69 6.48
CA ASP A 297 0.03 19.60 5.39
C ASP A 297 -0.12 21.06 5.83
N TRP A 298 0.64 21.95 5.20
CA TRP A 298 0.57 23.37 5.47
C TRP A 298 -0.79 23.97 5.10
N SER A 299 -1.38 24.64 6.08
CA SER A 299 -2.44 25.63 5.90
C SER A 299 -1.78 27.01 5.80
N HIS A 300 -2.31 27.90 4.98
CA HIS A 300 -1.67 29.20 4.76
C HIS A 300 -2.65 30.35 4.57
N TYR A 301 -2.19 31.55 4.91
CA TYR A 301 -2.91 32.80 4.73
C TYR A 301 -1.96 33.88 4.21
N HIS A 302 -2.38 34.60 3.15
CA HIS A 302 -1.59 35.68 2.58
C HIS A 302 -1.95 37.02 3.23
N GLN A 303 -1.01 37.58 3.99
CA GLN A 303 -1.19 38.88 4.63
C GLN A 303 -0.69 40.00 3.72
N ARG A 304 -1.65 40.81 3.24
CA ARG A 304 -1.37 42.09 2.57
C ARG A 304 -1.40 43.19 3.63
N LYS A 305 -0.37 44.05 3.67
CA LYS A 305 -0.43 45.28 4.47
C LYS A 305 -1.14 46.34 3.63
N HIS A 306 -2.24 46.86 4.16
CA HIS A 306 -2.79 48.11 3.67
C HIS A 306 -1.83 49.22 4.06
N TRP A 307 -1.30 49.92 3.07
CA TRP A 307 -0.67 51.20 3.32
C TRP A 307 -1.80 52.16 3.68
N HIS A 308 -1.83 52.67 4.90
CA HIS A 308 -2.53 53.91 5.16
C HIS A 308 -1.85 54.96 4.27
N THR A 309 -2.51 55.35 3.19
CA THR A 309 -2.33 56.68 2.64
C THR A 309 -2.74 57.63 3.76
N SER A 310 -1.75 58.18 4.46
CA SER A 310 -1.94 59.34 5.29
C SER A 310 -2.50 60.42 4.36
N GLU A 311 -3.77 60.74 4.52
CA GLU A 311 -4.33 61.95 3.93
C GLU A 311 -3.55 63.14 4.51
N ILE A 312 -3.20 64.04 3.58
CA ILE A 312 -2.35 65.23 3.73
C ILE A 312 -3.00 66.25 4.64
#